data_AF-A0A2G6LHJ8-F1
#
_entry.id   AF-A0A2G6LHJ8-F1
#
_cell.length_a   1.000
_cell.length_b   1.000
_cell.length_c   1.000
_cell.angle_alpha   90.00
_cell.angle_beta   90.00
_cell.angle_gamma   90.00
#
_symmetry.space_group_name_H-M   'P 1'
#
loop_
_entity.id
_entity.type
_entity.pdbx_description
1 polymer ?
#
loop_
_entity_poly.entity_id
_entity_poly.type
_entity_poly.pdbx_seq_one_letter_code
_entity_poly.pdbx_strand_id
1 'polypeptide(L)'
;MKKIITYGTYDMLHIGHINLLRRAKELGDYLIVGVTDEDYDRLRGKLNVLQSLEERVDAVKALDFVDEVIVEHHQFQKAADMQKYDIDIFAIGDDWLGKFDYLNEYTKVVYLPRTKGISSTMLRADTLKTYRLGIIGTGRIARRFVKESTHLDNVEILGVMSRRLNNVETFIKENKITYGFDRVEDLLEKPIDAVYIATPHEMHYEYAKKALLAGKHVLCEKPITLNSEHLTELYEIADANNLVLMEAIKTAFFPGFNKLLSEIERGKIGDVIEVRASFSKLLEDKNLREWQVPYGGAVNELATYPLLLAQRILGTPKKTDFVTKQMNGVDGYTNIIIEHENAISISTVGLGAKTEGCAVIAGTKGYIYVPAPWWLTKCYHIRFEDPSEELTYKFDLEGDGLRYEISEFISLIQRELTESERLTREDILNINKVFSEFNNKYA
;
A
#
# COMPACT_ATOMS: atom_id res chain seq x y z
N MET A 1 14.71 20.16 37.50
CA MET A 1 15.21 20.02 36.11
C MET A 1 13.99 19.90 35.25
N LYS A 2 13.76 20.86 34.36
CA LYS A 2 12.57 20.94 33.53
C LYS A 2 12.75 20.12 32.26
N LYS A 3 11.92 19.11 32.03
CA LYS A 3 12.05 18.17 30.92
C LYS A 3 11.10 18.50 29.77
N ILE A 4 11.62 18.40 28.55
CA ILE A 4 10.94 18.69 27.31
C ILE A 4 10.98 17.45 26.45
N ILE A 5 9.86 17.13 25.80
CA ILE A 5 9.82 16.12 24.76
C ILE A 5 9.25 16.69 23.46
N THR A 6 9.76 16.21 22.34
CA THR A 6 9.26 16.51 20.99
C THR A 6 9.30 15.23 20.17
N TYR A 7 8.48 15.16 19.12
CA TYR A 7 8.48 14.02 18.20
C TYR A 7 8.58 14.45 16.74
N GLY A 8 9.12 13.56 15.93
CA GLY A 8 9.17 13.74 14.49
C GLY A 8 9.85 12.57 13.78
N THR A 9 9.73 12.58 12.47
CA THR A 9 10.43 11.61 11.61
C THR A 9 11.91 11.94 11.51
N TYR A 10 12.27 13.23 11.46
CA TYR A 10 13.66 13.70 11.34
C TYR A 10 14.46 13.14 10.16
N ASP A 11 13.78 12.61 9.14
CA ASP A 11 14.37 12.19 7.86
C ASP A 11 15.10 13.36 7.18
N MET A 12 16.30 13.08 6.68
CA MET A 12 17.25 14.05 6.13
C MET A 12 17.40 15.25 7.06
N LEU A 13 17.90 15.01 8.28
CA LEU A 13 18.00 16.00 9.34
C LEU A 13 18.65 17.30 8.85
N HIS A 14 17.85 18.36 8.75
CA HIS A 14 18.26 19.64 8.17
C HIS A 14 18.07 20.80 9.16
N ILE A 15 18.56 21.98 8.81
CA ILE A 15 18.54 23.17 9.69
C ILE A 15 17.13 23.53 10.22
N GLY A 16 16.08 23.28 9.43
CA GLY A 16 14.69 23.44 9.89
C GLY A 16 14.33 22.54 11.10
N HIS A 17 14.77 21.28 11.12
CA HIS A 17 14.60 20.38 12.27
C HIS A 17 15.47 20.84 13.44
N ILE A 18 16.75 21.16 13.18
CA ILE A 18 17.70 21.62 14.20
C ILE A 18 17.18 22.88 14.92
N ASN A 19 16.63 23.84 14.19
CA ASN A 19 16.05 25.06 14.76
C ASN A 19 14.81 24.78 15.63
N LEU A 20 13.97 23.83 15.21
CA LEU A 20 12.81 23.42 16.02
C LEU A 20 13.29 22.76 17.32
N LEU A 21 14.26 21.85 17.23
CA LEU A 21 14.83 21.17 18.40
C LEU A 21 15.55 22.15 19.34
N ARG A 22 16.28 23.14 18.82
CA ARG A 22 16.89 24.21 19.64
C ARG A 22 15.85 25.02 20.39
N ARG A 23 14.78 25.45 19.71
CA ARG A 23 13.66 26.15 20.34
C ARG A 23 12.97 25.30 21.40
N ALA A 24 12.86 23.99 21.18
CA ALA A 24 12.34 23.08 22.19
C ALA A 24 13.27 23.00 23.41
N LYS A 25 14.59 22.87 23.20
CA LYS A 25 15.59 22.88 24.28
C LYS A 25 15.54 24.16 25.11
N GLU A 26 15.36 25.32 24.49
CA GLU A 26 15.26 26.62 25.18
C GLU A 26 14.09 26.70 26.19
N LEU A 27 13.11 25.80 26.12
CA LEU A 27 11.97 25.76 27.05
C LEU A 27 12.30 25.11 28.41
N GLY A 28 13.48 24.49 28.57
CA GLY A 28 13.97 24.01 29.86
C GLY A 28 15.35 23.32 29.80
N ASP A 29 15.56 22.33 30.65
CA ASP A 29 16.91 21.86 31.00
C ASP A 29 17.30 20.55 30.31
N TYR A 30 16.33 19.71 29.95
CA TYR A 30 16.56 18.35 29.42
C TYR A 30 15.61 18.05 28.25
N LEU A 31 16.13 17.77 27.06
CA LEU A 31 15.39 17.53 25.84
C LEU A 31 15.44 16.06 25.43
N ILE A 32 14.27 15.44 25.40
CA ILE A 32 14.02 14.12 24.85
C ILE A 32 13.45 14.27 23.43
N VAL A 33 14.02 13.55 22.46
CA VAL A 33 13.53 13.56 21.08
C VAL A 33 13.04 12.18 20.68
N GLY A 34 11.74 12.08 20.39
CA GLY A 34 11.12 10.87 19.87
C GLY A 34 11.21 10.78 18.35
N VAL A 35 11.95 9.80 17.83
CA VAL A 35 12.07 9.51 16.41
C VAL A 35 11.03 8.47 16.03
N THR A 36 10.15 8.78 15.07
CA THR A 36 9.12 7.83 14.62
C THR A 36 9.72 6.66 13.85
N ASP A 37 9.24 5.45 14.09
CA ASP A 37 9.58 4.32 13.24
C ASP A 37 8.87 4.39 11.88
N GLU A 38 9.32 3.57 10.96
CA GLU A 38 8.84 3.59 9.58
C GLU A 38 7.39 3.11 9.45
N ASP A 39 6.98 2.17 10.29
CA ASP A 39 5.61 1.65 10.27
C ASP A 39 4.62 2.70 10.74
N TYR A 40 4.98 3.45 11.77
CA TYR A 40 4.19 4.57 12.25
C TYR A 40 4.20 5.75 11.29
N ASP A 41 5.34 6.07 10.64
CA ASP A 41 5.39 7.07 9.58
C ASP A 41 4.50 6.70 8.39
N ARG A 42 4.50 5.44 7.97
CA ARG A 42 3.60 4.93 6.93
C ARG A 42 2.14 4.98 7.36
N LEU A 43 1.83 4.62 8.61
CA LEU A 43 0.49 4.70 9.21
C LEU A 43 -0.12 6.10 9.12
N ARG A 44 0.69 7.14 9.33
CA ARG A 44 0.28 8.56 9.23
C ARG A 44 0.42 9.16 7.83
N GLY A 45 0.65 8.34 6.80
CA GLY A 45 0.73 8.77 5.40
C GLY A 45 2.08 9.34 4.95
N LYS A 46 3.14 9.21 5.76
CA LYS A 46 4.48 9.69 5.43
C LYS A 46 5.30 8.57 4.79
N LEU A 47 5.14 8.43 3.48
CA LEU A 47 5.66 7.29 2.69
C LEU A 47 7.10 7.50 2.17
N ASN A 48 7.55 8.74 2.10
CA ASN A 48 8.85 9.10 1.52
C ASN A 48 9.91 9.34 2.61
N VAL A 49 10.10 8.36 3.49
CA VAL A 49 11.22 8.35 4.46
C VAL A 49 12.38 7.62 3.81
N LEU A 50 13.54 8.27 3.71
CA LEU A 50 14.69 7.76 2.96
C LEU A 50 15.69 7.07 3.87
N GLN A 51 15.95 7.68 5.02
CA GLN A 51 16.90 7.17 6.00
C GLN A 51 16.22 6.13 6.88
N SER A 52 16.93 5.03 7.12
CA SER A 52 16.54 4.02 8.10
C SER A 52 16.31 4.64 9.48
N LEU A 53 15.54 3.95 10.33
CA LEU A 53 15.35 4.40 11.71
C LEU A 53 16.69 4.62 12.45
N GLU A 54 17.66 3.74 12.25
CA GLU A 54 18.99 3.83 12.87
C GLU A 54 19.72 5.10 12.44
N GLU A 55 19.80 5.38 11.13
CA GLU A 55 20.43 6.61 10.61
C GLU A 55 19.78 7.88 11.16
N ARG A 56 18.45 7.90 11.29
CA ARG A 56 17.70 9.06 11.82
C ARG A 56 17.92 9.23 13.32
N VAL A 57 17.94 8.14 14.08
CA VAL A 57 18.25 8.16 15.51
C VAL A 57 19.67 8.67 15.74
N ASP A 58 20.65 8.17 14.99
CA ASP A 58 22.04 8.58 15.13
C ASP A 58 22.26 10.05 14.74
N ALA A 59 21.59 10.52 13.67
CA ALA A 59 21.64 11.92 13.28
C ALA A 59 21.11 12.86 14.38
N VAL A 60 20.02 12.46 15.07
CA VAL A 60 19.47 13.25 16.17
C VAL A 60 20.37 13.17 17.42
N LYS A 61 20.90 11.99 17.74
CA LYS A 61 21.86 11.80 18.86
C LYS A 61 23.14 12.61 18.69
N ALA A 62 23.55 12.88 17.45
CA ALA A 62 24.74 13.67 17.16
C ALA A 62 24.59 15.17 17.50
N LEU A 63 23.39 15.64 17.83
CA LEU A 63 23.16 17.01 18.29
C LEU A 63 23.52 17.15 19.77
N ASP A 64 24.51 18.01 20.05
CA ASP A 64 25.07 18.26 21.38
C ASP A 64 24.07 18.76 22.44
N PHE A 65 22.95 19.34 22.01
CA PHE A 65 21.89 19.86 22.87
C PHE A 65 20.70 18.92 23.05
N VAL A 66 20.74 17.71 22.49
CA VAL A 66 19.74 16.64 22.70
C VAL A 66 20.26 15.69 23.77
N ASP A 67 19.49 15.49 24.85
CA ASP A 67 19.95 14.72 26.00
C ASP A 67 19.55 13.23 25.93
N GLU A 68 18.41 12.92 25.31
CA GLU A 68 17.92 11.55 25.14
C GLU A 68 17.15 11.40 23.83
N VAL A 69 17.27 10.23 23.18
CA VAL A 69 16.52 9.88 21.97
C VAL A 69 15.75 8.60 22.21
N ILE A 70 14.45 8.64 21.96
CA ILE A 70 13.55 7.49 22.07
C ILE A 70 12.93 7.19 20.70
N VAL A 71 12.39 5.98 20.53
CA VAL A 71 11.67 5.60 19.31
C VAL A 71 10.17 5.62 19.57
N GLU A 72 9.40 6.20 18.65
CA GLU A 72 7.94 6.18 18.67
C GLU A 72 7.39 5.14 17.69
N HIS A 73 6.64 4.17 18.21
CA HIS A 73 6.07 3.06 17.46
C HIS A 73 4.57 3.20 17.17
N HIS A 74 3.85 4.02 17.94
CA HIS A 74 2.39 4.17 17.76
C HIS A 74 1.81 5.44 18.41
N GLN A 75 0.64 5.87 17.94
CA GLN A 75 -0.01 7.12 18.36
C GLN A 75 -0.29 7.24 19.86
N PHE A 76 -0.54 6.13 20.56
CA PHE A 76 -0.85 6.15 22.00
C PHE A 76 0.39 6.27 22.90
N GLN A 77 1.60 6.22 22.32
CA GLN A 77 2.83 6.19 23.09
C GLN A 77 3.09 7.53 23.79
N LYS A 78 2.67 8.65 23.17
CA LYS A 78 2.93 10.00 23.69
C LYS A 78 2.45 10.19 25.11
N ALA A 79 1.21 9.81 25.42
CA ALA A 79 0.63 9.97 26.75
C ALA A 79 1.38 9.13 27.80
N ALA A 80 1.72 7.89 27.46
CA ALA A 80 2.51 7.01 28.33
C ALA A 80 3.92 7.57 28.56
N ASP A 81 4.56 8.10 27.51
CA ASP A 81 5.89 8.70 27.59
C ASP A 81 5.89 9.98 28.45
N MET A 82 4.85 10.82 28.38
CA MET A 82 4.75 12.01 29.24
C MET A 82 4.85 11.65 30.73
N GLN A 83 4.18 10.57 31.12
CA GLN A 83 4.18 10.08 32.51
C GLN A 83 5.48 9.35 32.85
N LYS A 84 5.93 8.45 31.97
CA LYS A 84 7.13 7.63 32.18
C LYS A 84 8.39 8.47 32.40
N TYR A 85 8.55 9.53 31.60
CA TYR A 85 9.73 10.39 31.66
C TYR A 85 9.56 11.63 32.53
N ASP A 86 8.36 11.83 33.13
CA ASP A 86 8.02 12.99 33.96
C ASP A 86 8.23 14.32 33.20
N ILE A 87 7.50 14.46 32.09
CA ILE A 87 7.67 15.55 31.12
C ILE A 87 6.90 16.81 31.53
N ASP A 88 7.59 17.94 31.65
CA ASP A 88 6.96 19.25 31.94
C ASP A 88 6.37 19.92 30.71
N ILE A 89 7.02 19.77 29.54
CA ILE A 89 6.60 20.39 28.28
C ILE A 89 6.64 19.40 27.12
N PHE A 90 5.53 19.30 26.40
CA PHE A 90 5.51 18.75 25.04
C PHE A 90 5.61 19.89 24.02
N ALA A 91 6.69 19.92 23.25
CA ALA A 91 6.94 20.93 22.22
C ALA A 91 6.80 20.33 20.82
N ILE A 92 6.12 21.02 19.90
CA ILE A 92 5.98 20.61 18.50
C ILE A 92 5.81 21.81 17.58
N GLY A 93 5.99 21.63 16.26
CA GLY A 93 5.75 22.68 15.28
C GLY A 93 4.30 23.19 15.26
N ASP A 94 4.12 24.46 14.91
CA ASP A 94 2.83 25.15 14.80
C ASP A 94 1.94 24.66 13.64
N ASP A 95 2.48 23.83 12.74
CA ASP A 95 1.72 23.06 11.76
C ASP A 95 0.75 22.03 12.40
N TRP A 96 0.92 21.76 13.69
CA TRP A 96 0.07 20.85 14.47
C TRP A 96 -0.88 21.56 15.43
N LEU A 97 -1.05 22.88 15.30
CA LEU A 97 -1.86 23.69 16.20
C LEU A 97 -3.22 23.03 16.50
N GLY A 98 -3.52 22.82 17.78
CA GLY A 98 -4.76 22.22 18.26
C GLY A 98 -4.82 20.69 18.24
N LYS A 99 -3.97 20.00 17.47
CA LYS A 99 -4.05 18.53 17.32
C LYS A 99 -3.65 17.79 18.59
N PHE A 100 -2.72 18.34 19.37
CA PHE A 100 -2.15 17.66 20.54
C PHE A 100 -2.63 18.25 21.86
N ASP A 101 -3.67 19.09 21.84
CA ASP A 101 -4.16 19.79 23.03
C ASP A 101 -4.66 18.83 24.12
N TYR A 102 -5.07 17.61 23.75
CA TYR A 102 -5.43 16.54 24.69
C TYR A 102 -4.27 16.15 25.62
N LEU A 103 -3.01 16.40 25.24
CA LEU A 103 -1.85 16.14 26.10
C LEU A 103 -1.73 17.15 27.25
N ASN A 104 -2.50 18.25 27.24
CA ASN A 104 -2.54 19.20 28.38
C ASN A 104 -3.04 18.57 29.68
N GLU A 105 -3.69 17.40 29.61
CA GLU A 105 -4.03 16.60 30.79
C GLU A 105 -2.79 16.04 31.51
N TYR A 106 -1.68 15.86 30.80
CA TYR A 106 -0.46 15.22 31.29
C TYR A 106 0.74 16.16 31.39
N THR A 107 0.83 17.16 30.50
CA THR A 107 2.01 18.03 30.37
C THR A 107 1.64 19.35 29.69
N LYS A 108 2.47 20.40 29.76
CA LYS A 108 2.17 21.65 29.04
C LYS A 108 2.48 21.52 27.55
N VAL A 109 1.49 21.71 26.68
CA VAL A 109 1.69 21.70 25.22
C VAL A 109 2.12 23.07 24.71
N VAL A 110 3.19 23.12 23.91
CA VAL A 110 3.73 24.34 23.30
C VAL A 110 3.94 24.16 21.80
N TYR A 111 3.34 25.04 21.01
CA TYR A 111 3.51 25.08 19.56
C TYR A 111 4.59 26.10 19.19
N LEU A 112 5.60 25.65 18.44
CA LEU A 112 6.77 26.42 18.05
C LEU A 112 6.68 26.82 16.57
N PRO A 113 7.00 28.08 16.21
CA PRO A 113 6.94 28.51 14.83
C PRO A 113 7.92 27.71 13.97
N ARG A 114 7.52 27.29 12.77
CA ARG A 114 8.46 26.67 11.82
C ARG A 114 9.43 27.67 11.19
N THR A 115 10.62 27.18 10.83
CA THR A 115 11.55 27.91 9.96
C THR A 115 10.94 27.98 8.55
N LYS A 116 10.55 29.18 8.09
CA LYS A 116 9.98 29.40 6.76
C LYS A 116 11.03 29.21 5.67
N GLY A 117 10.66 28.61 4.54
CA GLY A 117 11.53 28.47 3.37
C GLY A 117 12.60 27.37 3.48
N ILE A 118 12.51 26.45 4.45
CA ILE A 118 13.33 25.23 4.50
C ILE A 118 12.42 24.08 4.90
N SER A 119 11.88 23.38 3.90
CA SER A 119 11.16 22.13 4.10
C SER A 119 11.99 20.97 3.58
N SER A 120 11.78 19.80 4.20
CA SER A 120 12.33 18.53 3.75
C SER A 120 12.04 18.31 2.27
N THR A 121 10.87 18.74 1.78
CA THR A 121 10.46 18.69 0.37
C THR A 121 11.43 19.41 -0.57
N MET A 122 11.93 20.60 -0.21
CA MET A 122 12.85 21.35 -1.08
C MET A 122 14.26 20.76 -1.08
N LEU A 123 14.73 20.26 0.06
CA LEU A 123 16.03 19.58 0.15
C LEU A 123 16.00 18.19 -0.52
N ARG A 124 14.83 17.54 -0.49
CA ARG A 124 14.55 16.29 -1.21
C ARG A 124 14.57 16.48 -2.73
N ALA A 125 14.04 17.58 -3.25
CA ALA A 125 14.04 17.86 -4.69
C ALA A 125 15.47 17.94 -5.28
N ASP A 126 16.46 18.40 -4.51
CA ASP A 126 17.86 18.50 -4.95
C ASP A 126 18.68 17.20 -4.75
N THR A 127 18.16 16.21 -4.01
CA THR A 127 18.88 14.95 -3.69
C THR A 127 18.18 13.68 -4.17
N LEU A 128 16.87 13.73 -4.46
CA LEU A 128 16.10 12.58 -4.92
C LEU A 128 16.23 12.38 -6.42
N LYS A 129 16.62 11.18 -6.81
CA LYS A 129 16.43 10.71 -8.18
C LYS A 129 14.94 10.69 -8.49
N THR A 130 14.51 11.49 -9.46
CA THR A 130 13.15 11.40 -10.02
C THR A 130 13.05 10.19 -10.94
N TYR A 131 12.04 9.35 -10.71
CA TYR A 131 11.72 8.19 -11.54
C TYR A 131 10.66 8.57 -12.55
N ARG A 132 10.98 8.38 -13.84
CA ARG A 132 10.13 8.75 -14.97
C ARG A 132 9.34 7.53 -15.41
N LEU A 133 8.03 7.61 -15.33
CA LEU A 133 7.13 6.51 -15.64
C LEU A 133 6.38 6.74 -16.96
N GLY A 134 6.21 5.67 -17.71
CA GLY A 134 5.26 5.58 -18.82
C GLY A 134 3.95 4.90 -18.40
N ILE A 135 2.82 5.34 -18.94
CA ILE A 135 1.51 4.70 -18.70
C ILE A 135 1.09 3.91 -19.94
N ILE A 136 0.79 2.62 -19.78
CA ILE A 136 0.23 1.77 -20.82
C ILE A 136 -1.25 1.55 -20.50
N GLY A 137 -2.13 2.18 -21.27
CA GLY A 137 -3.58 2.16 -21.07
C GLY A 137 -4.13 3.48 -20.48
N THR A 138 -5.19 4.01 -21.09
CA THR A 138 -5.81 5.31 -20.73
C THR A 138 -7.13 5.15 -19.99
N GLY A 139 -7.28 4.05 -19.23
CA GLY A 139 -8.50 3.70 -18.52
C GLY A 139 -8.77 4.54 -17.27
N ARG A 140 -9.91 4.26 -16.60
CA ARG A 140 -10.30 4.97 -15.36
C ARG A 140 -9.23 4.90 -14.28
N ILE A 141 -8.57 3.75 -14.13
CA ILE A 141 -7.56 3.54 -13.09
C ILE A 141 -6.25 4.28 -13.40
N ALA A 142 -5.84 4.35 -14.67
CA ALA A 142 -4.70 5.15 -15.10
C ALA A 142 -4.85 6.64 -14.76
N ARG A 143 -6.06 7.20 -14.88
CA ARG A 143 -6.33 8.60 -14.50
C ARG A 143 -6.14 8.83 -13.00
N ARG A 144 -6.59 7.87 -12.18
CA ARG A 144 -6.41 7.91 -10.72
C ARG A 144 -4.94 7.76 -10.35
N PHE A 145 -4.23 6.86 -11.04
CA PHE A 145 -2.78 6.66 -10.87
C PHE A 145 -2.01 7.96 -11.11
N VAL A 146 -2.24 8.64 -12.24
CA VAL A 146 -1.56 9.90 -12.56
C VAL A 146 -1.88 10.98 -11.53
N LYS A 147 -3.12 11.06 -11.03
CA LYS A 147 -3.48 11.99 -9.96
C LYS A 147 -2.73 11.68 -8.67
N GLU A 148 -2.71 10.41 -8.25
CA GLU A 148 -2.04 9.98 -7.03
C GLU A 148 -0.51 10.14 -7.11
N SER A 149 0.09 9.95 -8.29
CA SER A 149 1.53 10.13 -8.48
C SER A 149 1.99 11.58 -8.28
N THR A 150 1.12 12.58 -8.47
CA THR A 150 1.45 13.99 -8.20
C THR A 150 1.72 14.30 -6.72
N HIS A 151 1.36 13.38 -5.83
CA HIS A 151 1.64 13.50 -4.40
C HIS A 151 3.00 12.89 -4.01
N LEU A 152 3.76 12.35 -4.96
CA LEU A 152 5.08 11.76 -4.75
C LEU A 152 6.15 12.65 -5.40
N ASP A 153 7.04 13.20 -4.59
CA ASP A 153 8.05 14.17 -5.03
C ASP A 153 9.08 13.56 -6.01
N ASN A 154 9.24 12.25 -6.02
CA ASN A 154 10.24 11.51 -6.80
C ASN A 154 9.65 10.71 -7.98
N VAL A 155 8.42 11.04 -8.42
CA VAL A 155 7.75 10.38 -9.55
C VAL A 155 7.29 11.39 -10.57
N GLU A 156 7.64 11.17 -11.84
CA GLU A 156 7.18 11.96 -12.97
C GLU A 156 6.52 11.06 -14.01
N ILE A 157 5.35 11.44 -14.52
CA ILE A 157 4.69 10.72 -15.62
C ILE A 157 5.06 11.39 -16.95
N LEU A 158 5.91 10.73 -17.73
CA LEU A 158 6.55 11.33 -18.91
C LEU A 158 5.84 10.95 -20.21
N GLY A 159 5.22 9.77 -20.27
CA GLY A 159 4.59 9.28 -21.50
C GLY A 159 3.35 8.43 -21.25
N VAL A 160 2.48 8.38 -22.25
CA VAL A 160 1.30 7.51 -22.24
C VAL A 160 1.14 6.80 -23.59
N MET A 161 0.64 5.57 -23.55
CA MET A 161 0.31 4.79 -24.73
C MET A 161 -1.08 4.18 -24.64
N SER A 162 -1.83 4.20 -25.75
CA SER A 162 -3.09 3.48 -25.89
C SER A 162 -3.39 3.24 -27.37
N ARG A 163 -4.00 2.09 -27.69
CA ARG A 163 -4.36 1.69 -29.06
C ARG A 163 -5.25 2.69 -29.83
N ARG A 164 -5.83 3.68 -29.15
CA ARG A 164 -6.70 4.71 -29.75
C ARG A 164 -6.08 6.08 -29.54
N LEU A 165 -5.52 6.67 -30.60
CA LEU A 165 -4.86 7.99 -30.55
C LEU A 165 -5.74 9.09 -29.93
N ASN A 166 -7.03 9.14 -30.26
CA ASN A 166 -7.93 10.14 -29.66
C ASN A 166 -7.97 10.07 -28.12
N ASN A 167 -7.85 8.86 -27.53
CA ASN A 167 -7.79 8.71 -26.08
C ASN A 167 -6.45 9.20 -25.52
N VAL A 168 -5.35 8.96 -26.26
CA VAL A 168 -4.00 9.43 -25.92
C VAL A 168 -3.94 10.95 -25.90
N GLU A 169 -4.44 11.61 -26.94
CA GLU A 169 -4.50 13.08 -27.04
C GLU A 169 -5.31 13.70 -25.89
N THR A 170 -6.47 13.12 -25.59
CA THR A 170 -7.31 13.56 -24.47
C THR A 170 -6.57 13.39 -23.15
N PHE A 171 -5.94 12.24 -22.94
CA PHE A 171 -5.23 11.93 -21.70
C PHE A 171 -4.00 12.83 -21.49
N ILE A 172 -3.24 13.14 -22.55
CA ILE A 172 -2.14 14.11 -22.52
C ILE A 172 -2.65 15.48 -22.11
N LYS A 173 -3.71 15.98 -22.77
CA LYS A 173 -4.25 17.31 -22.52
C LYS A 173 -4.70 17.50 -21.07
N GLU A 174 -5.37 16.49 -20.52
CA GLU A 174 -5.91 16.54 -19.16
C GLU A 174 -4.81 16.44 -18.08
N ASN A 175 -3.74 15.71 -18.35
CA ASN A 175 -2.71 15.40 -17.35
C ASN A 175 -1.35 16.08 -17.60
N LYS A 176 -1.22 16.88 -18.67
CA LYS A 176 0.01 17.58 -19.07
C LYS A 176 1.22 16.66 -19.28
N ILE A 177 0.99 15.49 -19.89
CA ILE A 177 2.02 14.48 -20.16
C ILE A 177 2.80 14.85 -21.43
N THR A 178 4.10 14.62 -21.45
CA THR A 178 4.99 15.05 -22.54
C THR A 178 4.84 14.22 -23.81
N TYR A 179 4.78 12.89 -23.68
CA TYR A 179 4.77 11.97 -24.83
C TYR A 179 3.48 11.16 -24.94
N GLY A 180 3.04 10.89 -26.17
CA GLY A 180 1.84 10.12 -26.47
C GLY A 180 2.03 9.25 -27.70
N PHE A 181 1.70 7.97 -27.59
CA PHE A 181 1.87 7.00 -28.67
C PHE A 181 0.70 6.03 -28.76
N ASP A 182 0.49 5.41 -29.91
CA ASP A 182 -0.43 4.29 -30.12
C ASP A 182 0.27 2.92 -30.15
N ARG A 183 1.60 2.91 -30.15
CA ARG A 183 2.44 1.71 -30.09
C ARG A 183 3.29 1.72 -28.82
N VAL A 184 3.43 0.55 -28.21
CA VAL A 184 4.18 0.41 -26.95
C VAL A 184 5.68 0.61 -27.18
N GLU A 185 6.19 0.17 -28.32
CA GLU A 185 7.61 0.27 -28.67
C GLU A 185 8.07 1.74 -28.67
N ASP A 186 7.27 2.65 -29.23
CA ASP A 186 7.58 4.08 -29.29
C ASP A 186 7.63 4.73 -27.89
N LEU A 187 6.81 4.25 -26.95
CA LEU A 187 6.85 4.68 -25.55
C LEU A 187 8.12 4.15 -24.86
N LEU A 188 8.48 2.89 -25.09
CA LEU A 188 9.62 2.24 -24.44
C LEU A 188 10.98 2.82 -24.88
N GLU A 189 11.05 3.39 -26.09
CA GLU A 189 12.22 4.15 -26.58
C GLU A 189 12.41 5.50 -25.88
N LYS A 190 11.42 6.01 -25.14
CA LYS A 190 11.57 7.25 -24.38
C LYS A 190 12.46 7.04 -23.14
N PRO A 191 13.02 8.13 -22.59
CA PRO A 191 13.84 8.05 -21.38
C PRO A 191 12.96 7.89 -20.12
N ILE A 192 12.20 6.80 -20.07
CA ILE A 192 11.44 6.33 -18.92
C ILE A 192 12.20 5.20 -18.22
N ASP A 193 12.06 5.13 -16.91
CA ASP A 193 12.70 4.15 -16.03
C ASP A 193 11.76 2.96 -15.76
N ALA A 194 10.45 3.18 -15.79
CA ALA A 194 9.44 2.17 -15.52
C ALA A 194 8.14 2.39 -16.30
N VAL A 195 7.26 1.38 -16.34
CA VAL A 195 5.91 1.49 -16.87
C VAL A 195 4.85 1.06 -15.86
N TYR A 196 3.70 1.74 -15.90
CA TYR A 196 2.47 1.32 -15.25
C TYR A 196 1.49 0.77 -16.29
N ILE A 197 1.10 -0.49 -16.17
CA ILE A 197 0.22 -1.19 -17.11
C ILE A 197 -1.19 -1.25 -16.54
N ALA A 198 -2.12 -0.54 -17.18
CA ALA A 198 -3.53 -0.42 -16.81
C ALA A 198 -4.45 -0.71 -18.01
N THR A 199 -4.21 -1.85 -18.64
CA THR A 199 -4.94 -2.33 -19.83
C THR A 199 -5.99 -3.37 -19.42
N PRO A 200 -6.78 -3.91 -20.36
CA PRO A 200 -7.56 -5.13 -20.10
C PRO A 200 -6.65 -6.33 -19.78
N HIS A 201 -7.16 -7.31 -19.03
CA HIS A 201 -6.38 -8.43 -18.46
C HIS A 201 -5.59 -9.20 -19.54
N GLU A 202 -6.19 -9.41 -20.71
CA GLU A 202 -5.59 -10.18 -21.80
C GLU A 202 -4.33 -9.53 -22.40
N MET A 203 -4.13 -8.24 -22.15
CA MET A 203 -3.01 -7.49 -22.68
C MET A 203 -1.86 -7.33 -21.67
N HIS A 204 -2.07 -7.68 -20.39
CA HIS A 204 -1.10 -7.44 -19.33
C HIS A 204 0.23 -8.14 -19.59
N TYR A 205 0.18 -9.47 -19.85
CA TYR A 205 1.36 -10.28 -20.09
C TYR A 205 2.21 -9.76 -21.25
N GLU A 206 1.60 -9.50 -22.41
CA GLU A 206 2.33 -9.02 -23.59
C GLU A 206 3.00 -7.67 -23.36
N TYR A 207 2.32 -6.72 -22.71
CA TYR A 207 2.93 -5.41 -22.42
C TYR A 207 3.99 -5.49 -21.32
N ALA A 208 3.79 -6.32 -20.29
CA ALA A 208 4.77 -6.52 -19.23
C ALA A 208 6.05 -7.14 -19.80
N LYS A 209 5.92 -8.20 -20.60
CA LYS A 209 7.04 -8.87 -21.26
C LYS A 209 7.83 -7.91 -22.15
N LYS A 210 7.15 -7.14 -23.01
CA LYS A 210 7.81 -6.14 -23.87
C LYS A 210 8.54 -5.07 -23.06
N ALA A 211 7.95 -4.58 -21.97
CA ALA A 211 8.57 -3.57 -21.13
C ALA A 211 9.82 -4.10 -20.40
N LEU A 212 9.75 -5.31 -19.83
CA LEU A 212 10.88 -5.96 -19.17
C LEU A 212 12.02 -6.23 -20.17
N LEU A 213 11.72 -6.74 -21.36
CA LEU A 213 12.72 -6.96 -22.42
C LEU A 213 13.34 -5.65 -22.92
N ALA A 214 12.64 -4.52 -22.80
CA ALA A 214 13.17 -3.19 -23.09
C ALA A 214 13.93 -2.55 -21.90
N GLY A 215 14.19 -3.32 -20.84
CA GLY A 215 14.94 -2.86 -19.67
C GLY A 215 14.14 -1.94 -18.74
N LYS A 216 12.81 -2.03 -18.72
CA LYS A 216 11.95 -1.16 -17.90
C LYS A 216 11.37 -1.92 -16.72
N HIS A 217 11.37 -1.30 -15.53
CA HIS A 217 10.61 -1.83 -14.40
C HIS A 217 9.11 -1.80 -14.70
N VAL A 218 8.34 -2.72 -14.11
CA VAL A 218 6.91 -2.87 -14.41
C VAL A 218 6.07 -2.91 -13.14
N LEU A 219 5.12 -1.98 -13.05
CA LEU A 219 3.98 -2.05 -12.14
C LEU A 219 2.74 -2.39 -12.96
N CYS A 220 2.14 -3.56 -12.75
CA CYS A 220 1.03 -4.05 -13.58
C CYS A 220 -0.26 -4.19 -12.78
N GLU A 221 -1.37 -3.67 -13.29
CA GLU A 221 -2.69 -3.86 -12.69
C GLU A 221 -3.08 -5.32 -12.52
N LYS A 222 -3.92 -5.56 -11.52
CA LYS A 222 -4.36 -6.90 -11.15
C LYS A 222 -5.53 -7.42 -11.99
N PRO A 223 -5.61 -8.73 -12.27
CA PRO A 223 -4.54 -9.71 -12.12
C PRO A 223 -3.42 -9.46 -13.14
N ILE A 224 -2.16 -9.60 -12.74
CA ILE A 224 -1.00 -9.41 -13.65
C ILE A 224 -1.04 -10.37 -14.85
N THR A 225 -1.55 -11.58 -14.64
CA THR A 225 -1.87 -12.57 -15.68
C THR A 225 -2.93 -13.53 -15.14
N LEU A 226 -3.59 -14.28 -16.03
CA LEU A 226 -4.52 -15.34 -15.69
C LEU A 226 -3.91 -16.75 -15.84
N ASN A 227 -2.62 -16.82 -16.19
CA ASN A 227 -1.87 -18.06 -16.43
C ASN A 227 -0.53 -18.04 -15.67
N SER A 228 -0.25 -19.10 -14.91
CA SER A 228 0.94 -19.22 -14.06
C SER A 228 2.24 -19.42 -14.82
N GLU A 229 2.21 -20.02 -16.00
CA GLU A 229 3.39 -20.12 -16.87
C GLU A 229 3.82 -18.74 -17.34
N HIS A 230 2.85 -17.91 -17.76
CA HIS A 230 3.11 -16.50 -18.11
C HIS A 230 3.69 -15.72 -16.94
N LEU A 231 3.19 -15.91 -15.71
CA LEU A 231 3.72 -15.22 -14.53
C LEU A 231 5.17 -15.62 -14.25
N THR A 232 5.44 -16.93 -14.32
CA THR A 232 6.78 -17.48 -14.10
C THR A 232 7.77 -16.90 -15.09
N GLU A 233 7.41 -16.89 -16.38
CA GLU A 233 8.26 -16.32 -17.43
C GLU A 233 8.51 -14.81 -17.19
N LEU A 234 7.51 -14.04 -16.78
CA LEU A 234 7.70 -12.62 -16.50
C LEU A 234 8.68 -12.40 -15.34
N TYR A 235 8.63 -13.22 -14.28
CA TYR A 235 9.61 -13.15 -13.19
C TYR A 235 11.01 -13.54 -13.66
N GLU A 236 11.15 -14.59 -14.48
CA GLU A 236 12.44 -15.00 -15.04
C GLU A 236 13.08 -13.89 -15.88
N ILE A 237 12.29 -13.21 -16.73
CA ILE A 237 12.77 -12.07 -17.52
C ILE A 237 13.14 -10.90 -16.60
N ALA A 238 12.33 -10.61 -15.58
CA ALA A 238 12.62 -9.54 -14.63
C ALA A 238 13.93 -9.78 -13.88
N ASP A 239 14.16 -10.99 -13.39
CA ASP A 239 15.38 -11.38 -12.68
C ASP A 239 16.61 -11.34 -13.59
N ALA A 240 16.49 -11.88 -14.82
CA ALA A 240 17.58 -11.86 -15.79
C ALA A 240 18.04 -10.45 -16.16
N ASN A 241 17.18 -9.44 -15.99
CA ASN A 241 17.46 -8.04 -16.30
C ASN A 241 17.62 -7.15 -15.04
N ASN A 242 17.58 -7.72 -13.83
CA ASN A 242 17.57 -6.98 -12.55
C ASN A 242 16.48 -5.91 -12.48
N LEU A 243 15.26 -6.25 -12.90
CA LEU A 243 14.12 -5.35 -12.94
C LEU A 243 13.09 -5.71 -11.86
N VAL A 244 12.51 -4.69 -11.22
CA VAL A 244 11.29 -4.84 -10.43
C VAL A 244 10.09 -5.13 -11.33
N LEU A 245 9.39 -6.23 -11.03
CA LEU A 245 8.06 -6.56 -11.53
C LEU A 245 7.12 -6.70 -10.33
N MET A 246 6.13 -5.82 -10.24
CA MET A 246 5.18 -5.81 -9.13
C MET A 246 3.73 -5.77 -9.65
N GLU A 247 2.87 -6.60 -9.05
CA GLU A 247 1.42 -6.51 -9.28
C GLU A 247 0.81 -5.41 -8.39
N ALA A 248 -0.01 -4.55 -8.97
CA ALA A 248 -0.66 -3.42 -8.31
C ALA A 248 -1.88 -3.89 -7.50
N ILE A 249 -1.61 -4.44 -6.32
CA ILE A 249 -2.65 -4.81 -5.33
C ILE A 249 -2.55 -3.86 -4.13
N LYS A 250 -3.00 -2.62 -4.31
CA LYS A 250 -2.95 -1.55 -3.30
C LYS A 250 -3.27 -1.94 -1.86
N THR A 251 -4.20 -2.88 -1.64
CA THR A 251 -4.59 -3.36 -0.30
C THR A 251 -3.39 -3.89 0.48
N ALA A 252 -2.44 -4.57 -0.17
CA ALA A 252 -1.23 -5.09 0.47
C ALA A 252 -0.39 -4.00 1.13
N PHE A 253 -0.46 -2.76 0.61
CA PHE A 253 0.34 -1.63 1.09
C PHE A 253 -0.43 -0.70 2.02
N PHE A 254 -1.69 -1.02 2.34
CA PHE A 254 -2.48 -0.19 3.24
C PHE A 254 -2.03 -0.38 4.69
N PRO A 255 -1.85 0.70 5.46
CA PRO A 255 -1.39 0.58 6.84
C PRO A 255 -2.33 -0.25 7.72
N GLY A 256 -3.64 -0.10 7.53
CA GLY A 256 -4.64 -0.90 8.25
C GLY A 256 -4.54 -2.40 7.96
N PHE A 257 -4.23 -2.76 6.71
CA PHE A 257 -4.05 -4.16 6.31
C PHE A 257 -2.79 -4.75 6.94
N ASN A 258 -1.66 -4.06 6.86
CA ASN A 258 -0.41 -4.49 7.48
C ASN A 258 -0.52 -4.58 9.01
N LYS A 259 -1.23 -3.64 9.65
CA LYS A 259 -1.48 -3.70 11.09
C LYS A 259 -2.37 -4.89 11.46
N LEU A 260 -3.41 -5.18 10.67
CA LEU A 260 -4.24 -6.37 10.84
C LEU A 260 -3.41 -7.65 10.79
N LEU A 261 -2.54 -7.80 9.78
CA LEU A 261 -1.65 -8.96 9.67
C LEU A 261 -0.73 -9.09 10.89
N SER A 262 -0.13 -7.99 11.35
CA SER A 262 0.72 -8.00 12.55
C SER A 262 -0.02 -8.41 13.83
N GLU A 263 -1.29 -8.03 14.01
CA GLU A 263 -2.07 -8.49 15.17
C GLU A 263 -2.36 -10.01 15.12
N ILE A 264 -2.57 -10.56 13.92
CA ILE A 264 -2.72 -12.00 13.70
C ILE A 264 -1.41 -12.73 14.01
N GLU A 265 -0.29 -12.27 13.48
CA GLU A 265 1.05 -12.85 13.71
C GLU A 265 1.44 -12.82 15.20
N ARG A 266 1.01 -11.79 15.94
CA ARG A 266 1.18 -11.69 17.40
C ARG A 266 0.27 -12.64 18.20
N GLY A 267 -0.58 -13.42 17.53
CA GLY A 267 -1.45 -14.42 18.14
C GLY A 267 -2.65 -13.84 18.89
N LYS A 268 -3.10 -12.62 18.55
CA LYS A 268 -4.23 -11.97 19.24
C LYS A 268 -5.50 -12.80 19.23
N ILE A 269 -5.77 -13.50 18.14
CA ILE A 269 -6.95 -14.37 17.99
C ILE A 269 -6.60 -15.86 18.14
N GLY A 270 -5.39 -16.21 18.58
CA GLY A 270 -4.88 -17.59 18.57
C GLY A 270 -4.62 -18.11 17.16
N ASP A 271 -4.61 -19.43 17.00
CA ASP A 271 -4.43 -20.08 15.70
C ASP A 271 -5.63 -19.78 14.78
N VAL A 272 -5.35 -19.37 13.54
CA VAL A 272 -6.39 -19.06 12.54
C VAL A 272 -6.94 -20.35 11.96
N ILE A 273 -8.27 -20.50 11.95
CA ILE A 273 -8.99 -21.70 11.47
C ILE A 273 -9.74 -21.43 10.16
N GLU A 274 -10.31 -20.22 10.00
CA GLU A 274 -10.99 -19.81 8.77
C GLU A 274 -10.66 -18.36 8.39
N VAL A 275 -10.38 -18.11 7.12
CA VAL A 275 -10.42 -16.76 6.52
C VAL A 275 -11.56 -16.69 5.53
N ARG A 276 -12.54 -15.81 5.78
CA ARG A 276 -13.68 -15.59 4.90
C ARG A 276 -13.73 -14.15 4.45
N ALA A 277 -13.81 -13.91 3.14
CA ALA A 277 -13.95 -12.56 2.61
C ALA A 277 -14.83 -12.55 1.38
N SER A 278 -15.63 -11.48 1.22
CA SER A 278 -16.43 -11.30 0.01
C SER A 278 -16.16 -9.99 -0.70
N PHE A 279 -16.15 -10.04 -2.04
CA PHE A 279 -16.10 -8.85 -2.87
C PHE A 279 -17.10 -9.00 -4.02
N SER A 280 -18.13 -8.16 -4.02
CA SER A 280 -19.17 -8.18 -5.03
C SER A 280 -19.55 -6.79 -5.53
N LYS A 281 -19.86 -6.69 -6.82
CA LYS A 281 -20.30 -5.47 -7.52
C LYS A 281 -21.61 -5.73 -8.26
N LEU A 282 -22.53 -4.77 -8.15
CA LEU A 282 -23.68 -4.70 -9.04
C LEU A 282 -23.25 -3.95 -10.31
N LEU A 283 -23.35 -4.63 -11.45
CA LEU A 283 -23.09 -4.06 -12.77
C LEU A 283 -24.38 -4.19 -13.58
N GLU A 284 -25.06 -3.06 -13.79
CA GLU A 284 -26.33 -3.02 -14.52
C GLU A 284 -26.13 -3.22 -16.02
N ASP A 285 -25.07 -2.62 -16.58
CA ASP A 285 -24.73 -2.78 -17.99
C ASP A 285 -23.98 -4.10 -18.23
N LYS A 286 -24.66 -5.03 -18.92
CA LYS A 286 -24.14 -6.36 -19.28
C LYS A 286 -23.20 -6.34 -20.49
N ASN A 287 -23.04 -5.20 -21.16
CA ASN A 287 -22.10 -5.06 -22.28
C ASN A 287 -20.68 -4.66 -21.83
N LEU A 288 -20.50 -4.41 -20.53
CA LEU A 288 -19.18 -4.12 -19.96
C LEU A 288 -18.23 -5.31 -20.11
N ARG A 289 -16.92 -5.02 -20.20
CA ARG A 289 -15.86 -6.04 -20.40
C ARG A 289 -15.86 -7.13 -19.32
N GLU A 290 -16.26 -6.75 -18.10
CA GLU A 290 -16.39 -7.63 -16.94
C GLU A 290 -17.33 -8.82 -17.22
N TRP A 291 -18.24 -8.69 -18.20
CA TRP A 291 -19.20 -9.72 -18.63
C TRP A 291 -18.81 -10.46 -19.91
N GLN A 292 -17.62 -10.20 -20.49
CA GLN A 292 -17.22 -10.72 -21.79
C GLN A 292 -16.23 -11.88 -21.65
N VAL A 293 -16.55 -13.03 -22.25
CA VAL A 293 -15.61 -14.15 -22.36
C VAL A 293 -14.45 -13.83 -23.32
N PRO A 294 -13.27 -14.45 -23.14
CA PRO A 294 -12.91 -15.39 -22.06
C PRO A 294 -12.34 -14.71 -20.79
N TYR A 295 -12.14 -13.39 -20.80
CA TYR A 295 -11.33 -12.70 -19.78
C TYR A 295 -12.13 -12.01 -18.66
N GLY A 296 -13.45 -11.88 -18.83
CA GLY A 296 -14.37 -11.41 -17.81
C GLY A 296 -14.69 -12.46 -16.76
N GLY A 297 -15.70 -12.20 -15.93
CA GLY A 297 -16.13 -13.07 -14.84
C GLY A 297 -15.72 -12.59 -13.46
N ALA A 298 -16.48 -13.00 -12.44
CA ALA A 298 -16.35 -12.52 -11.07
C ALA A 298 -15.02 -12.94 -10.45
N VAL A 299 -14.53 -14.14 -10.77
CA VAL A 299 -13.20 -14.59 -10.37
C VAL A 299 -12.15 -13.64 -10.95
N ASN A 300 -12.03 -13.57 -12.28
CA ASN A 300 -11.00 -12.78 -12.97
C ASN A 300 -11.01 -11.29 -12.57
N GLU A 301 -12.18 -10.71 -12.28
CA GLU A 301 -12.30 -9.30 -11.91
C GLU A 301 -12.06 -9.00 -10.42
N LEU A 302 -12.50 -9.88 -9.51
CA LEU A 302 -12.65 -9.54 -8.09
C LEU A 302 -11.87 -10.45 -7.13
N ALA A 303 -11.44 -11.65 -7.55
CA ALA A 303 -10.88 -12.65 -6.63
C ALA A 303 -9.53 -12.24 -6.04
N THR A 304 -8.74 -11.40 -6.72
CA THR A 304 -7.42 -10.97 -6.25
C THR A 304 -7.45 -10.49 -4.80
N TYR A 305 -8.44 -9.69 -4.42
CA TYR A 305 -8.49 -9.13 -3.06
C TYR A 305 -8.75 -10.22 -2.00
N PRO A 306 -9.88 -10.95 -2.00
CA PRO A 306 -10.13 -11.97 -0.98
C PRO A 306 -9.06 -13.08 -0.97
N LEU A 307 -8.49 -13.40 -2.14
CA LEU A 307 -7.33 -14.29 -2.24
C LEU A 307 -6.09 -13.70 -1.54
N LEU A 308 -5.74 -12.43 -1.80
CA LEU A 308 -4.65 -11.75 -1.08
C LEU A 308 -4.81 -11.89 0.45
N LEU A 309 -6.00 -11.63 1.01
CA LEU A 309 -6.22 -11.79 2.45
C LEU A 309 -5.97 -13.24 2.91
N ALA A 310 -6.52 -14.22 2.20
CA ALA A 310 -6.37 -15.63 2.53
C ALA A 310 -4.91 -16.09 2.47
N GLN A 311 -4.21 -15.83 1.35
CA GLN A 311 -2.83 -16.26 1.16
C GLN A 311 -1.86 -15.55 2.12
N ARG A 312 -2.07 -14.26 2.41
CA ARG A 312 -1.22 -13.53 3.39
C ARG A 312 -1.32 -14.09 4.81
N ILE A 313 -2.43 -14.72 5.16
CA ILE A 313 -2.67 -15.26 6.52
C ILE A 313 -2.37 -16.76 6.59
N LEU A 314 -2.75 -17.52 5.56
CA LEU A 314 -2.75 -18.99 5.57
C LEU A 314 -1.70 -19.62 4.64
N GLY A 315 -0.99 -18.81 3.85
CA GLY A 315 0.03 -19.26 2.92
C GLY A 315 -0.51 -20.05 1.74
N THR A 316 0.30 -21.01 1.28
CA THR A 316 0.09 -21.76 0.03
C THR A 316 -1.24 -22.54 0.00
N PRO A 317 -2.03 -22.44 -1.09
CA PRO A 317 -3.22 -23.25 -1.30
C PRO A 317 -2.85 -24.71 -1.59
N LYS A 318 -3.46 -25.67 -0.86
CA LYS A 318 -3.26 -27.11 -1.08
C LYS A 318 -4.26 -27.68 -2.08
N LYS A 319 -5.53 -27.34 -1.91
CA LYS A 319 -6.63 -27.78 -2.78
C LYS A 319 -7.66 -26.67 -2.92
N THR A 320 -8.11 -26.44 -4.15
CA THR A 320 -9.07 -25.39 -4.50
C THR A 320 -10.33 -26.01 -5.11
N ASP A 321 -11.48 -25.64 -4.57
CA ASP A 321 -12.79 -25.99 -5.10
C ASP A 321 -13.57 -24.72 -5.47
N PHE A 322 -14.31 -24.79 -6.58
CA PHE A 322 -15.11 -23.68 -7.11
C PHE A 322 -16.58 -24.06 -7.16
N VAL A 323 -17.42 -23.26 -6.51
CA VAL A 323 -18.88 -23.37 -6.59
C VAL A 323 -19.44 -22.12 -7.25
N THR A 324 -19.85 -22.27 -8.51
CA THR A 324 -20.11 -21.15 -9.41
C THR A 324 -21.55 -21.11 -9.91
N LYS A 325 -22.12 -19.91 -9.97
CA LYS A 325 -23.33 -19.58 -10.71
C LYS A 325 -22.96 -18.76 -11.95
N GLN A 326 -23.25 -19.33 -13.12
CA GLN A 326 -23.06 -18.67 -14.41
C GLN A 326 -24.11 -17.57 -14.62
N MET A 327 -23.67 -16.42 -15.13
CA MET A 327 -24.52 -15.29 -15.51
C MET A 327 -23.90 -14.60 -16.74
N ASN A 328 -24.69 -14.38 -17.79
CA ASN A 328 -24.24 -13.73 -19.02
C ASN A 328 -23.00 -14.38 -19.68
N GLY A 329 -22.88 -15.70 -19.60
CA GLY A 329 -21.80 -16.46 -20.23
C GLY A 329 -20.47 -16.48 -19.46
N VAL A 330 -20.40 -15.83 -18.29
CA VAL A 330 -19.25 -15.85 -17.38
C VAL A 330 -19.69 -16.27 -15.98
N ASP A 331 -18.74 -16.48 -15.07
CA ASP A 331 -19.08 -16.68 -13.66
C ASP A 331 -19.60 -15.38 -13.04
N GLY A 332 -20.90 -15.31 -12.79
CA GLY A 332 -21.52 -14.16 -12.15
C GLY A 332 -21.35 -14.19 -10.64
N TYR A 333 -21.27 -15.36 -10.03
CA TYR A 333 -21.06 -15.50 -8.60
C TYR A 333 -20.31 -16.80 -8.31
N THR A 334 -19.22 -16.72 -7.56
CA THR A 334 -18.37 -17.86 -7.27
C THR A 334 -17.94 -17.84 -5.81
N ASN A 335 -18.09 -18.99 -5.14
CA ASN A 335 -17.36 -19.29 -3.91
C ASN A 335 -16.12 -20.10 -4.27
N ILE A 336 -14.96 -19.58 -3.90
CA ILE A 336 -13.67 -20.27 -3.97
C ILE A 336 -13.38 -20.79 -2.58
N ILE A 337 -13.28 -22.11 -2.44
CA ILE A 337 -13.02 -22.80 -1.17
C ILE A 337 -11.63 -23.39 -1.27
N ILE A 338 -10.75 -23.02 -0.36
CA ILE A 338 -9.35 -23.44 -0.38
C ILE A 338 -9.01 -24.14 0.93
N GLU A 339 -8.49 -25.35 0.82
CA GLU A 339 -7.84 -26.07 1.91
C GLU A 339 -6.37 -25.61 2.00
N HIS A 340 -5.96 -25.20 3.20
CA HIS A 340 -4.57 -24.89 3.55
C HIS A 340 -4.04 -25.96 4.53
N GLU A 341 -2.78 -25.87 4.96
CA GLU A 341 -2.17 -26.88 5.85
C GLU A 341 -2.97 -27.11 7.15
N ASN A 342 -3.43 -26.03 7.81
CA ASN A 342 -4.09 -26.08 9.12
C ASN A 342 -5.42 -25.31 9.19
N ALA A 343 -5.93 -24.85 8.05
CA ALA A 343 -7.07 -23.93 8.00
C ALA A 343 -7.79 -24.01 6.65
N ILE A 344 -8.95 -23.35 6.57
CA ILE A 344 -9.69 -23.18 5.32
C ILE A 344 -9.84 -21.69 4.98
N SER A 345 -9.93 -21.36 3.69
CA SER A 345 -10.39 -20.04 3.28
C SER A 345 -11.56 -20.10 2.31
N ILE A 346 -12.47 -19.14 2.43
CA ILE A 346 -13.65 -19.02 1.58
C ILE A 346 -13.70 -17.59 1.03
N SER A 347 -13.44 -17.49 -0.27
CA SER A 347 -13.50 -16.23 -1.01
C SER A 347 -14.76 -16.20 -1.86
N THR A 348 -15.65 -15.25 -1.56
CA THR A 348 -16.91 -15.08 -2.30
C THR A 348 -16.81 -13.88 -3.24
N VAL A 349 -16.90 -14.13 -4.55
CA VAL A 349 -16.88 -13.07 -5.56
C VAL A 349 -18.20 -13.01 -6.33
N GLY A 350 -18.63 -11.80 -6.70
CA GLY A 350 -19.88 -11.62 -7.43
C GLY A 350 -19.92 -10.41 -8.36
N LEU A 351 -20.28 -10.65 -9.62
CA LEU A 351 -20.72 -9.67 -10.60
C LEU A 351 -22.23 -9.81 -10.77
N GLY A 352 -22.98 -8.72 -10.59
CA GLY A 352 -24.44 -8.74 -10.70
C GLY A 352 -25.18 -9.34 -9.50
N ALA A 353 -24.46 -9.71 -8.43
CA ALA A 353 -25.00 -10.08 -7.14
C ALA A 353 -24.31 -9.26 -6.04
N LYS A 354 -25.00 -8.96 -4.95
CA LYS A 354 -24.45 -8.19 -3.82
C LYS A 354 -24.43 -9.04 -2.56
N THR A 355 -23.32 -8.98 -1.84
CA THR A 355 -23.13 -9.53 -0.50
C THR A 355 -22.87 -8.40 0.49
N GLU A 356 -22.89 -8.71 1.80
CA GLU A 356 -22.46 -7.78 2.86
C GLU A 356 -21.10 -7.16 2.52
N GLY A 357 -20.17 -7.94 1.97
CA GLY A 357 -18.90 -7.42 1.47
C GLY A 357 -17.87 -7.20 2.57
N CYS A 358 -17.96 -7.95 3.68
CA CYS A 358 -17.04 -7.90 4.81
C CYS A 358 -15.97 -9.01 4.72
N ALA A 359 -15.00 -8.96 5.62
CA ALA A 359 -14.09 -10.07 5.89
C ALA A 359 -14.14 -10.48 7.37
N VAL A 360 -14.03 -11.78 7.62
CA VAL A 360 -14.00 -12.41 8.94
C VAL A 360 -12.82 -13.37 9.00
N ILE A 361 -11.98 -13.22 10.01
CA ILE A 361 -10.86 -14.11 10.29
C ILE A 361 -11.13 -14.78 11.63
N ALA A 362 -11.46 -16.06 11.62
CA ALA A 362 -11.78 -16.83 12.82
C ALA A 362 -10.50 -17.50 13.37
N GLY A 363 -10.24 -17.28 14.66
CA GLY A 363 -9.18 -17.95 15.39
C GLY A 363 -9.68 -18.66 16.63
N THR A 364 -8.78 -19.39 17.30
CA THR A 364 -9.11 -20.22 18.48
C THR A 364 -9.40 -19.43 19.76
N LYS A 365 -9.06 -18.14 19.83
CA LYS A 365 -9.29 -17.27 20.99
C LYS A 365 -10.29 -16.15 20.72
N GLY A 366 -10.58 -15.86 19.47
CA GLY A 366 -11.41 -14.75 19.04
C GLY A 366 -11.46 -14.65 17.52
N TYR A 367 -11.99 -13.55 17.00
CA TYR A 367 -12.07 -13.33 15.56
C TYR A 367 -11.86 -11.86 15.21
N ILE A 368 -11.41 -11.60 13.99
CA ILE A 368 -11.33 -10.26 13.43
C ILE A 368 -12.48 -10.06 12.46
N TYR A 369 -13.24 -8.98 12.65
CA TYR A 369 -14.26 -8.52 11.72
C TYR A 369 -13.81 -7.23 11.03
N VAL A 370 -13.80 -7.25 9.69
CA VAL A 370 -13.46 -6.10 8.85
C VAL A 370 -14.70 -5.70 8.04
N PRO A 371 -15.35 -4.56 8.36
CA PRO A 371 -16.52 -4.10 7.62
C PRO A 371 -16.22 -3.79 6.15
N ALA A 372 -17.25 -3.88 5.31
CA ALA A 372 -17.17 -3.43 3.92
C ALA A 372 -16.90 -1.91 3.84
N PRO A 373 -16.08 -1.43 2.88
CA PRO A 373 -15.22 -2.19 1.97
C PRO A 373 -13.93 -2.66 2.65
N TRP A 374 -13.84 -3.96 2.96
CA TRP A 374 -12.77 -4.49 3.81
C TRP A 374 -11.38 -4.37 3.17
N TRP A 375 -11.29 -4.38 1.84
CA TRP A 375 -10.03 -4.22 1.10
C TRP A 375 -9.41 -2.82 1.27
N LEU A 376 -10.12 -1.85 1.83
CA LEU A 376 -9.54 -0.56 2.25
C LEU A 376 -8.97 -0.60 3.67
N THR A 377 -9.38 -1.57 4.49
CA THR A 377 -8.99 -1.79 5.89
C THR A 377 -8.95 -0.50 6.73
N LYS A 378 -9.95 0.38 6.55
CA LYS A 378 -10.06 1.64 7.33
C LYS A 378 -10.47 1.40 8.78
N CYS A 379 -11.10 0.26 9.06
CA CYS A 379 -11.53 -0.12 10.38
C CYS A 379 -11.57 -1.64 10.48
N TYR A 380 -11.22 -2.19 11.64
CA TYR A 380 -11.53 -3.57 12.00
C TYR A 380 -11.72 -3.71 13.51
N HIS A 381 -12.39 -4.79 13.88
CA HIS A 381 -12.71 -5.14 15.26
C HIS A 381 -12.07 -6.49 15.57
N ILE A 382 -11.31 -6.58 16.66
CA ILE A 382 -10.90 -7.85 17.24
C ILE A 382 -11.88 -8.15 18.36
N ARG A 383 -12.58 -9.28 18.25
CA ARG A 383 -13.66 -9.69 19.16
C ARG A 383 -13.33 -11.01 19.82
N PHE A 384 -13.76 -11.13 21.07
CA PHE A 384 -13.54 -12.28 21.94
C PHE A 384 -14.89 -12.78 22.47
N GLU A 385 -14.85 -13.87 23.23
CA GLU A 385 -16.05 -14.40 23.89
C GLU A 385 -16.62 -13.39 24.90
N ASP A 386 -15.77 -12.68 25.64
CA ASP A 386 -16.16 -11.54 26.45
C ASP A 386 -16.25 -10.27 25.57
N PRO A 387 -17.45 -9.69 25.36
CA PRO A 387 -17.62 -8.50 24.53
C PRO A 387 -16.95 -7.25 25.10
N SER A 388 -16.63 -7.23 26.40
CA SER A 388 -15.95 -6.09 27.04
C SER A 388 -14.47 -5.97 26.64
N GLU A 389 -13.89 -7.03 26.06
CA GLU A 389 -12.52 -7.06 25.56
C GLU A 389 -12.39 -6.64 24.09
N GLU A 390 -13.47 -6.22 23.42
CA GLU A 390 -13.42 -5.82 22.00
C GLU A 390 -12.41 -4.69 21.76
N LEU A 391 -11.52 -4.90 20.78
CA LEU A 391 -10.57 -3.89 20.33
C LEU A 391 -10.99 -3.35 18.97
N THR A 392 -11.07 -2.03 18.84
CA THR A 392 -11.37 -1.36 17.57
C THR A 392 -10.16 -0.58 17.08
N TYR A 393 -9.77 -0.80 15.83
CA TYR A 393 -8.69 -0.07 15.16
C TYR A 393 -9.27 0.73 14.00
N LYS A 394 -8.81 1.98 13.85
CA LYS A 394 -9.21 2.88 12.77
C LYS A 394 -7.98 3.50 12.11
N PHE A 395 -8.04 3.63 10.79
CA PHE A 395 -6.96 4.14 9.95
C PHE A 395 -7.51 5.14 8.96
N ASP A 396 -6.77 6.22 8.77
CA ASP A 396 -7.00 7.15 7.68
C ASP A 396 -6.30 6.64 6.42
N LEU A 397 -6.99 6.74 5.27
CA LEU A 397 -6.44 6.40 3.97
C LEU A 397 -6.39 7.66 3.12
N GLU A 398 -5.19 7.99 2.65
CA GLU A 398 -4.98 9.14 1.78
C GLU A 398 -5.45 8.86 0.35
N GLY A 399 -6.29 9.75 -0.18
CA GLY A 399 -6.81 9.69 -1.55
C GLY A 399 -7.40 8.32 -1.91
N ASP A 400 -6.97 7.79 -3.05
CA ASP A 400 -7.42 6.50 -3.57
C ASP A 400 -6.59 5.29 -3.10
N GLY A 401 -5.52 5.55 -2.34
CA GLY A 401 -4.57 4.57 -1.85
C GLY A 401 -3.52 4.11 -2.88
N LEU A 402 -3.55 4.59 -4.12
CA LEU A 402 -2.57 4.16 -5.14
C LEU A 402 -1.16 4.70 -4.83
N ARG A 403 -1.04 5.81 -4.08
CA ARG A 403 0.27 6.33 -3.68
C ARG A 403 1.10 5.35 -2.83
N TYR A 404 0.45 4.45 -2.09
CA TYR A 404 1.14 3.46 -1.25
C TYR A 404 1.85 2.41 -2.11
N GLU A 405 1.17 1.85 -3.13
CA GLU A 405 1.79 0.91 -4.07
C GLU A 405 2.80 1.59 -5.00
N ILE A 406 2.57 2.83 -5.42
CA ILE A 406 3.57 3.57 -6.21
C ILE A 406 4.82 3.80 -5.38
N SER A 407 4.68 4.25 -4.13
CA SER A 407 5.79 4.49 -3.22
C SER A 407 6.59 3.21 -2.95
N GLU A 408 5.91 2.08 -2.70
CA GLU A 408 6.57 0.79 -2.56
C GLU A 408 7.35 0.41 -3.82
N PHE A 409 6.71 0.49 -4.98
CA PHE A 409 7.34 0.15 -6.26
C PHE A 409 8.61 0.95 -6.51
N ILE A 410 8.57 2.26 -6.26
CA ILE A 410 9.75 3.13 -6.37
C ILE A 410 10.80 2.79 -5.32
N SER A 411 10.40 2.46 -4.09
CA SER A 411 11.32 2.03 -3.03
C SER A 411 12.08 0.76 -3.42
N LEU A 412 11.42 -0.22 -4.04
CA LEU A 412 12.06 -1.44 -4.54
C LEU A 412 13.13 -1.10 -5.58
N ILE A 413 12.81 -0.24 -6.54
CA ILE A 413 13.76 0.19 -7.58
C ILE A 413 14.94 0.92 -6.93
N GLN A 414 14.70 1.81 -5.97
CA GLN A 414 15.74 2.57 -5.29
C GLN A 414 16.68 1.70 -4.46
N ARG A 415 16.14 0.66 -3.82
CA ARG A 415 16.87 -0.27 -2.95
C ARG A 415 17.45 -1.46 -3.70
N GLU A 416 17.24 -1.54 -5.02
CA GLU A 416 17.65 -2.66 -5.87
C GLU A 416 17.09 -4.01 -5.36
N LEU A 417 15.86 -3.98 -4.84
CA LEU A 417 15.15 -5.16 -4.37
C LEU A 417 14.18 -5.67 -5.44
N THR A 418 14.07 -6.99 -5.55
CA THR A 418 13.26 -7.65 -6.59
C THR A 418 11.84 -7.98 -6.16
N GLU A 419 11.51 -7.85 -4.87
CA GLU A 419 10.18 -8.08 -4.30
C GLU A 419 9.92 -7.27 -3.02
N SER A 420 8.64 -7.11 -2.68
CA SER A 420 8.19 -6.47 -1.44
C SER A 420 7.88 -7.51 -0.37
N GLU A 421 8.27 -7.22 0.88
CA GLU A 421 7.87 -8.04 2.04
C GLU A 421 6.36 -7.96 2.32
N ARG A 422 5.68 -6.89 1.86
CA ARG A 422 4.23 -6.70 2.02
C ARG A 422 3.41 -7.45 0.98
N LEU A 423 4.03 -7.74 -0.16
CA LEU A 423 3.44 -8.46 -1.28
C LEU A 423 4.55 -9.28 -1.95
N THR A 424 4.77 -10.48 -1.43
CA THR A 424 5.85 -11.35 -1.89
C THR A 424 5.52 -11.96 -3.24
N ARG A 425 6.54 -12.43 -3.97
CA ARG A 425 6.28 -13.19 -5.20
C ARG A 425 5.52 -14.48 -4.93
N GLU A 426 5.76 -15.11 -3.78
CA GLU A 426 5.01 -16.30 -3.37
C GLU A 426 3.52 -16.00 -3.21
N ASP A 427 3.15 -14.86 -2.61
CA ASP A 427 1.75 -14.42 -2.50
C ASP A 427 1.10 -14.34 -3.88
N ILE A 428 1.79 -13.70 -4.85
CA ILE A 428 1.29 -13.52 -6.21
C ILE A 428 1.20 -14.85 -6.96
N LEU A 429 2.20 -15.72 -6.85
CA LEU A 429 2.19 -17.06 -7.44
C LEU A 429 1.03 -17.90 -6.90
N ASN A 430 0.79 -17.85 -5.59
CA ASN A 430 -0.33 -18.56 -4.94
C ASN A 430 -1.69 -18.06 -5.43
N ILE A 431 -1.88 -16.74 -5.51
CA ILE A 431 -3.10 -16.13 -6.07
C ILE A 431 -3.27 -16.53 -7.54
N ASN A 432 -2.18 -16.47 -8.32
CA ASN A 432 -2.21 -16.76 -9.75
C ASN A 432 -2.51 -18.24 -10.06
N LYS A 433 -2.03 -19.16 -9.21
CA LYS A 433 -2.35 -20.58 -9.31
C LYS A 433 -3.87 -20.79 -9.24
N VAL A 434 -4.56 -20.10 -8.33
CA VAL A 434 -6.04 -20.15 -8.23
C VAL A 434 -6.71 -19.63 -9.51
N PHE A 435 -6.22 -18.53 -10.08
CA PHE A 435 -6.71 -18.03 -11.37
C PHE A 435 -6.51 -19.05 -12.49
N SER A 436 -5.34 -19.68 -12.56
CA SER A 436 -5.02 -20.66 -13.59
C SER A 436 -5.87 -21.92 -13.46
N GLU A 437 -6.05 -22.44 -12.23
CA GLU A 437 -6.93 -23.58 -11.95
C GLU A 437 -8.38 -23.28 -12.35
N PHE A 438 -8.88 -22.08 -12.03
CA PHE A 438 -10.22 -21.67 -12.44
C PHE A 438 -10.35 -21.61 -13.96
N ASN A 439 -9.47 -20.86 -14.64
CA ASN A 439 -9.56 -20.68 -16.08
C ASN A 439 -9.36 -22.01 -16.82
N ASN A 440 -8.48 -22.91 -16.38
CA ASN A 440 -8.34 -24.24 -16.99
C ASN A 440 -9.58 -25.12 -16.82
N LYS A 441 -10.32 -24.96 -15.71
CA LYS A 441 -11.55 -25.73 -15.45
C LYS A 441 -12.76 -25.21 -16.23
N TYR A 442 -12.79 -23.91 -16.55
CA TYR A 442 -13.92 -23.23 -17.18
C TYR A 442 -13.59 -22.61 -18.56
N ALA A 443 -12.44 -22.97 -19.15
CA ALA A 443 -11.99 -22.53 -20.47
C ALA A 443 -12.89 -23.00 -21.63
#